data_AF-A0A2Z4Y533-F1
#
_entry.id   AF-A0A2Z4Y533-F1
#
_cell.length_a   1.000
_cell.length_b   1.000
_cell.length_c   1.000
_cell.angle_alpha   90.00
_cell.angle_beta   90.00
_cell.angle_gamma   90.00
#
_symmetry.space_group_name_H-M   'P 1'
#
loop_
_entity.id
_entity.type
_entity.pdbx_description
1 polymer ?
#
loop_
_entity_poly.entity_id
_entity_poly.type
_entity_poly.pdbx_seq_one_letter_code
_entity_poly.pdbx_strand_id
1 'polypeptide(L)'
;MSGPGGLESSVLPEPIRGQTPQEIPELKRIYFEFDSAELLEPAKAQLRENAQWLKANPGVHVQIEGHCDERGTPEYNYALGQRRADAARMFLVREGVEPGRLHTISYGAERPDDPGHDEMAWAKNRRVQFLVYGGQ
;
A
#
# COMPACT_ATOMS: atom_id res chain seq x y z
N MET A 1 6.02 -3.19 24.86
CA MET A 1 6.47 -2.47 23.65
C MET A 1 5.95 -3.26 22.45
N SER A 2 4.66 -3.11 22.15
CA SER A 2 4.01 -3.81 21.04
C SER A 2 4.24 -2.96 19.80
N GLY A 3 4.98 -3.46 18.82
CA GLY A 3 5.16 -2.77 17.53
C GLY A 3 3.81 -2.59 16.82
N PRO A 4 3.70 -1.61 15.91
CA PRO A 4 2.47 -1.40 15.16
C PRO A 4 2.25 -2.60 14.24
N GLY A 5 0.99 -2.99 14.08
CA GLY A 5 0.52 -4.25 13.52
C GLY A 5 0.92 -4.49 12.06
N GLY A 6 2.18 -4.82 11.82
CA GLY A 6 2.54 -5.56 10.64
C GLY A 6 1.86 -6.92 10.66
N LEU A 7 1.45 -7.42 9.49
CA LEU A 7 1.14 -8.84 9.35
C LEU A 7 2.35 -9.60 9.91
N GLU A 8 2.18 -10.30 11.04
CA GLU A 8 3.25 -11.14 11.57
C GLU A 8 3.68 -12.09 10.44
N SER A 9 4.98 -12.30 10.28
CA SER A 9 5.54 -13.08 9.17
C SER A 9 4.96 -14.51 9.08
N SER A 10 4.38 -15.01 10.18
CA SER A 10 3.65 -16.27 10.28
C SER A 10 2.30 -16.30 9.54
N VAL A 11 1.68 -15.14 9.29
CA VAL A 11 0.35 -15.00 8.65
C VAL A 11 0.45 -15.00 7.12
N LEU A 12 1.63 -14.73 6.56
CA LEU A 12 1.87 -14.80 5.13
C LEU A 12 1.92 -16.26 4.64
N PRO A 13 1.45 -16.55 3.41
CA PRO A 13 1.47 -17.89 2.85
C PRO A 13 2.90 -18.41 2.68
N GLU A 14 3.08 -19.74 2.79
CA GLU A 14 4.38 -20.42 2.74
C GLU A 14 5.33 -19.94 1.63
N PRO A 15 4.87 -19.71 0.37
CA PRO A 15 5.77 -19.31 -0.70
C PRO A 15 6.51 -17.99 -0.44
N ILE A 16 5.93 -17.08 0.35
CA ILE A 16 6.49 -15.75 0.62
C ILE A 16 6.86 -15.53 2.09
N ARG A 17 6.66 -16.55 2.93
CA ARG A 17 7.02 -16.47 4.35
C ARG A 17 8.53 -16.26 4.49
N GLY A 18 8.91 -15.28 5.30
CA GLY A 18 10.32 -14.93 5.53
C GLY A 18 10.98 -14.18 4.37
N GLN A 19 10.26 -13.86 3.30
CA GLN A 19 10.76 -12.99 2.24
C GLN A 19 10.55 -11.53 2.61
N THR A 20 11.50 -10.69 2.20
CA THR A 20 11.38 -9.22 2.30
C THR A 20 10.79 -8.70 0.99
N PRO A 21 9.68 -7.96 1.03
CA PRO A 21 9.10 -7.39 -0.18
C PRO A 21 9.95 -6.21 -0.68
N GLN A 22 9.96 -5.96 -1.99
CA GLN A 22 10.78 -4.92 -2.63
C GLN A 22 9.95 -4.01 -3.55
N GLU A 23 10.28 -2.73 -3.59
CA GLU A 23 9.71 -1.80 -4.58
C GLU A 23 10.26 -2.14 -5.97
N ILE A 24 9.38 -2.07 -6.98
CA ILE A 24 9.73 -2.26 -8.39
C ILE A 24 9.18 -1.11 -9.23
N PRO A 25 9.85 -0.71 -10.33
CA PRO A 25 9.44 0.44 -11.12
C PRO A 25 8.10 0.26 -11.85
N GLU A 26 7.65 -0.97 -12.06
CA GLU A 26 6.41 -1.28 -12.77
C GLU A 26 5.15 -1.02 -11.92
N LEU A 27 5.25 -1.17 -10.60
CA LEU A 27 4.14 -0.88 -9.70
C LEU A 27 4.25 0.53 -9.15
N LYS A 28 3.37 1.40 -9.62
CA LYS A 28 3.42 2.81 -9.27
C LYS A 28 2.63 3.09 -7.99
N ARG A 29 3.14 4.05 -7.22
CA ARG A 29 2.46 4.60 -6.03
C ARG A 29 1.19 5.34 -6.42
N ILE A 30 0.22 5.39 -5.52
CA ILE A 30 -0.98 6.21 -5.66
C ILE A 30 -1.12 7.16 -4.49
N TYR A 31 -1.82 8.28 -4.70
CA TYR A 31 -1.93 9.37 -3.74
C TYR A 31 -3.39 9.67 -3.38
N PHE A 32 -3.58 10.28 -2.22
CA PHE A 32 -4.88 10.59 -1.65
C PHE A 32 -4.97 12.04 -1.21
N GLU A 33 -6.19 12.57 -1.26
CA GLU A 33 -6.52 13.85 -0.65
C GLU A 33 -6.39 13.80 0.88
N PHE A 34 -6.33 14.98 1.48
CA PHE A 34 -6.34 15.13 2.93
C PHE A 34 -7.56 14.43 3.53
N ASP A 35 -7.33 13.72 4.64
CA ASP A 35 -8.33 13.00 5.41
C ASP A 35 -9.22 12.02 4.63
N SER A 36 -8.72 11.52 3.49
CA SER A 36 -9.50 10.66 2.60
C SER A 36 -8.81 9.34 2.27
N ALA A 37 -9.63 8.31 2.06
CA ALA A 37 -9.26 7.04 1.43
C ALA A 37 -9.99 6.84 0.09
N GLU A 38 -10.61 7.88 -0.44
CA GLU A 38 -11.28 7.85 -1.75
C GLU A 38 -10.23 7.79 -2.87
N LEU A 39 -10.45 6.86 -3.80
CA LEU A 39 -9.65 6.77 -5.01
C LEU A 39 -10.20 7.75 -6.05
N LEU A 40 -9.45 8.80 -6.34
CA LEU A 40 -9.74 9.71 -7.45
C LEU A 40 -9.23 9.14 -8.78
N GLU A 41 -9.66 9.72 -9.91
CA GLU A 41 -9.31 9.19 -11.24
C GLU A 41 -7.81 9.05 -11.50
N PRO A 42 -6.90 9.96 -11.07
CA PRO A 42 -5.47 9.74 -11.23
C PRO A 42 -4.98 8.46 -10.53
N ALA A 43 -5.46 8.21 -9.31
CA ALA A 43 -5.13 6.99 -8.56
C ALA A 43 -5.73 5.75 -9.23
N LYS A 44 -6.96 5.82 -9.72
CA LYS A 44 -7.59 4.71 -10.46
C LYS A 44 -6.88 4.40 -11.76
N ALA A 45 -6.46 5.40 -12.52
CA ALA A 45 -5.69 5.21 -13.75
C ALA A 45 -4.41 4.44 -13.45
N GLN A 46 -3.70 4.83 -12.40
CA GLN A 46 -2.48 4.15 -11.99
C GLN A 46 -2.71 2.72 -11.49
N LEU A 47 -3.80 2.50 -10.75
CA LEU A 47 -4.19 1.16 -10.31
C LEU A 47 -4.58 0.25 -11.48
N ARG A 48 -5.17 0.78 -12.56
CA ARG A 48 -5.46 -0.01 -13.77
C ARG A 48 -4.17 -0.49 -14.44
N GLU A 49 -3.13 0.36 -14.52
CA GLU A 49 -1.81 -0.04 -15.02
C GLU A 49 -1.17 -1.12 -14.12
N ASN A 50 -1.18 -0.90 -12.80
CA ASN A 50 -0.69 -1.90 -11.85
C ASN A 50 -1.46 -3.23 -11.97
N ALA A 51 -2.79 -3.19 -12.14
CA ALA A 51 -3.61 -4.38 -12.34
C ALA A 51 -3.25 -5.12 -13.65
N GLN A 52 -2.98 -4.41 -14.74
CA GLN A 52 -2.54 -5.02 -15.99
C GLN A 52 -1.23 -5.78 -15.79
N TRP A 53 -0.24 -5.15 -15.12
CA TRP A 53 1.03 -5.80 -14.83
C TRP A 53 0.85 -7.02 -13.91
N LEU A 54 0.04 -6.92 -12.85
CA LEU A 54 -0.20 -8.03 -11.92
C LEU A 54 -0.93 -9.22 -12.55
N LYS A 55 -1.79 -8.96 -13.55
CA LYS A 55 -2.42 -9.99 -14.36
C LYS A 55 -1.43 -10.66 -15.31
N ALA A 56 -0.48 -9.92 -15.85
CA ALA A 56 0.60 -10.47 -16.67
C ALA A 56 1.63 -11.29 -15.86
N ASN A 57 1.71 -11.07 -14.55
CA ASN A 57 2.67 -11.72 -13.66
C ASN A 57 1.97 -12.51 -12.55
N PRO A 58 1.26 -13.62 -12.86
CA PRO A 58 0.37 -14.30 -11.93
C PRO A 58 1.05 -14.96 -10.72
N GLY A 59 2.37 -15.18 -10.76
CA GLY A 59 3.13 -15.74 -9.63
C GLY A 59 3.55 -14.72 -8.56
N VAL A 60 3.39 -13.42 -8.84
CA VAL A 60 3.87 -12.37 -7.93
C VAL A 60 2.87 -12.08 -6.83
N HIS A 61 3.32 -12.09 -5.57
CA HIS A 61 2.55 -11.59 -4.43
C HIS A 61 2.94 -10.14 -4.11
N VAL A 62 1.99 -9.35 -3.62
CA VAL A 62 2.16 -7.92 -3.38
C VAL A 62 1.81 -7.56 -1.95
N GLN A 63 2.69 -6.81 -1.30
CA GLN A 63 2.40 -6.02 -0.11
C GLN A 63 1.92 -4.62 -0.53
N ILE A 64 0.74 -4.24 -0.06
CA ILE A 64 0.10 -2.94 -0.28
C ILE A 64 0.21 -2.15 1.01
N GLU A 65 1.05 -1.12 1.01
CA GLU A 65 1.36 -0.33 2.21
C GLU A 65 0.59 0.98 2.18
N GLY A 66 -0.22 1.24 3.21
CA GLY A 66 -0.97 2.47 3.37
C GLY A 66 -0.30 3.45 4.34
N HIS A 67 -0.11 4.69 3.89
CA HIS A 67 0.57 5.76 4.62
C HIS A 67 -0.30 7.01 4.75
N CYS A 68 0.01 7.81 5.76
CA CYS A 68 -0.61 9.09 6.08
C CYS A 68 0.46 10.18 6.24
N ASP A 69 0.03 11.44 6.17
CA ASP A 69 0.86 12.53 6.68
C ASP A 69 0.82 12.57 8.22
N GLU A 70 1.68 13.39 8.82
CA GLU A 70 1.92 13.39 10.27
C GLU A 70 0.75 13.95 11.11
N ARG A 71 -0.25 14.56 10.48
CA ARG A 71 -1.34 15.23 11.20
C ARG A 71 -2.31 14.18 11.76
N GLY A 72 -2.72 14.36 13.02
CA GLY A 72 -3.63 13.46 13.72
C GLY A 72 -2.91 12.46 14.64
N THR A 73 -3.70 11.66 15.38
CA THR A 73 -3.16 10.68 16.33
C THR A 73 -2.59 9.46 15.61
N PRO A 74 -1.58 8.75 16.18
CA PRO A 74 -1.04 7.53 15.61
C PRO A 74 -2.12 6.48 15.27
N GLU A 75 -3.08 6.26 16.17
CA GLU A 75 -4.15 5.26 16.00
C GLU A 75 -5.08 5.64 14.84
N TYR A 76 -5.40 6.92 14.71
CA TYR A 76 -6.18 7.45 13.59
C TYR A 76 -5.45 7.25 12.26
N ASN A 77 -4.16 7.61 12.21
CA ASN A 77 -3.36 7.47 10.99
C ASN A 77 -3.17 6.01 10.60
N TYR A 78 -3.00 5.11 11.56
CA TYR A 78 -2.96 3.67 11.31
C TYR A 78 -4.29 3.19 10.69
N ALA A 79 -5.43 3.58 11.25
CA ALA A 79 -6.74 3.22 10.70
C ALA A 79 -6.99 3.85 9.30
N LEU A 80 -6.60 5.09 9.08
CA LEU A 80 -6.72 5.76 7.78
C LEU A 80 -5.81 5.11 6.73
N GLY A 81 -4.55 4.81 7.06
CA GLY A 81 -3.64 4.10 6.18
C GLY A 81 -4.17 2.70 5.83
N GLN A 82 -4.76 1.98 6.79
CA GLN A 82 -5.38 0.68 6.52
C GLN A 82 -6.54 0.81 5.53
N ARG A 83 -7.43 1.79 5.71
CA ARG A 83 -8.53 2.06 4.77
C ARG A 83 -8.02 2.38 3.35
N ARG A 84 -6.91 3.11 3.22
CA ARG A 84 -6.27 3.40 1.92
C ARG A 84 -5.74 2.14 1.24
N ALA A 85 -5.02 1.30 1.99
CA ALA A 85 -4.50 0.03 1.49
C ALA A 85 -5.64 -0.91 1.06
N ASP A 86 -6.72 -0.98 1.85
CA ASP A 86 -7.91 -1.77 1.53
C ASP A 86 -8.63 -1.25 0.30
N ALA A 87 -8.77 0.06 0.13
CA ALA A 87 -9.37 0.66 -1.06
C ALA A 87 -8.60 0.28 -2.34
N ALA A 88 -7.26 0.37 -2.29
CA ALA A 88 -6.39 -0.05 -3.40
C ALA A 88 -6.54 -1.55 -3.69
N ARG A 89 -6.51 -2.39 -2.64
CA ARG A 89 -6.72 -3.84 -2.76
C ARG A 89 -8.06 -4.18 -3.41
N MET A 90 -9.15 -3.60 -2.91
CA MET A 90 -10.49 -3.83 -3.45
C MET A 90 -10.60 -3.42 -4.91
N PHE A 91 -9.96 -2.32 -5.30
CA PHE A 91 -9.91 -1.90 -6.69
C PHE A 91 -9.17 -2.92 -7.57
N LEU A 92 -7.97 -3.35 -7.17
CA LEU A 92 -7.20 -4.37 -7.91
C LEU A 92 -7.96 -5.69 -8.05
N VAL A 93 -8.67 -6.12 -7.02
CA VAL A 93 -9.55 -7.30 -7.07
C VAL A 93 -10.66 -7.11 -8.10
N ARG A 94 -11.32 -5.95 -8.14
CA ARG A 94 -12.35 -5.63 -9.15
C ARG A 94 -11.80 -5.62 -10.57
N GLU A 95 -10.54 -5.22 -10.74
CA GLU A 95 -9.82 -5.28 -12.03
C GLU A 95 -9.34 -6.68 -12.42
N GLY A 96 -9.61 -7.70 -11.57
CA GLY A 96 -9.37 -9.11 -11.85
C GLY A 96 -8.06 -9.67 -11.27
N VAL A 97 -7.41 -8.96 -10.35
CA VAL A 97 -6.24 -9.51 -9.63
C VAL A 97 -6.72 -10.45 -8.52
N GLU A 98 -6.09 -11.61 -8.41
CA GLU A 98 -6.50 -12.64 -7.47
C GLU A 98 -6.29 -12.19 -6.00
N PRO A 99 -7.33 -12.21 -5.14
CA PRO A 99 -7.26 -11.61 -3.79
C PRO A 99 -6.22 -12.23 -2.85
N GLY A 100 -5.88 -13.50 -3.02
CA GLY A 100 -4.92 -14.23 -2.17
C GLY A 100 -3.48 -13.76 -2.34
N ARG A 101 -3.18 -13.02 -3.41
CA ARG A 101 -1.86 -12.45 -3.71
C ARG A 101 -1.67 -11.02 -3.19
N LEU A 102 -2.72 -10.41 -2.64
CA LEU A 102 -2.73 -9.00 -2.22
C LEU A 102 -2.81 -8.91 -0.69
N HIS A 103 -1.72 -8.50 -0.07
CA HIS A 103 -1.56 -8.40 1.37
C HIS A 103 -1.46 -6.93 1.78
N THR A 104 -2.32 -6.45 2.67
CA THR A 104 -2.35 -5.05 3.10
C THR A 104 -1.65 -4.86 4.44
N ILE A 105 -1.00 -3.72 4.60
CA ILE A 105 -0.42 -3.26 5.86
C ILE A 105 -0.58 -1.74 5.95
N SER A 106 -0.73 -1.21 7.17
CA SER A 106 -0.63 0.22 7.41
C SER A 106 0.60 0.57 8.22
N TYR A 107 1.26 1.65 7.82
CA TYR A 107 2.30 2.30 8.61
C TYR A 107 1.84 3.63 9.20
N GLY A 108 0.57 4.01 9.00
CA GLY A 108 0.08 5.34 9.36
C GLY A 108 1.06 6.44 8.92
N ALA A 109 1.48 7.27 9.86
CA ALA A 109 2.44 8.34 9.63
C ALA A 109 3.90 7.97 9.95
N GLU A 110 4.19 6.74 10.36
CA GLU A 110 5.50 6.36 10.92
C GLU A 110 6.60 6.19 9.87
N ARG A 111 6.23 6.09 8.59
CA ARG A 111 7.16 5.93 7.45
C ARG A 111 6.91 7.01 6.39
N PRO A 112 7.26 8.27 6.67
CA PRO A 112 7.13 9.36 5.69
C PRO A 112 8.08 9.13 4.51
N ASP A 113 7.60 9.45 3.31
CA ASP A 113 8.44 9.56 2.10
C ASP A 113 9.20 10.88 2.08
N ASP A 114 8.55 11.93 2.58
CA ASP A 114 9.12 13.27 2.76
C ASP A 114 8.94 13.69 4.24
N PRO A 115 10.02 13.87 5.01
CA PRO A 115 9.92 14.24 6.43
C PRO A 115 9.59 15.72 6.65
N GLY A 116 9.37 16.50 5.60
CA GLY A 116 8.97 17.90 5.70
C GLY A 116 7.61 18.10 6.38
N HIS A 117 7.42 19.31 6.93
CA HIS A 117 6.25 19.70 7.71
C HIS A 117 5.37 20.72 6.98
N ASP A 118 5.16 20.49 5.68
CA ASP A 118 4.40 21.36 4.80
C ASP A 118 3.50 20.56 3.84
N GLU A 119 2.60 21.26 3.14
CA GLU A 119 1.64 20.58 2.27
C GLU A 119 2.31 19.83 1.11
N MET A 120 3.50 20.24 0.66
CA MET A 120 4.23 19.52 -0.38
C MET A 120 4.70 18.15 0.12
N ALA A 121 5.24 18.09 1.35
CA ALA A 121 5.63 16.85 1.99
C ALA A 121 4.41 15.98 2.35
N TRP A 122 3.37 16.59 2.93
CA TRP A 122 2.16 15.88 3.31
C TRP A 122 1.47 15.22 2.11
N ALA A 123 1.41 15.90 0.96
CA ALA A 123 0.85 15.32 -0.27
C ALA A 123 1.58 14.05 -0.73
N LYS A 124 2.92 14.00 -0.60
CA LYS A 124 3.72 12.80 -0.91
C LYS A 124 3.48 11.68 0.12
N ASN A 125 3.28 12.04 1.38
CA ASN A 125 3.09 11.08 2.47
C ASN A 125 1.70 10.41 2.45
N ARG A 126 0.66 11.10 1.94
CA ARG A 126 -0.68 10.54 1.75
C ARG A 126 -0.71 9.59 0.55
N ARG A 127 -0.15 8.39 0.73
CA ARG A 127 0.05 7.44 -0.38
C ARG A 127 -0.29 6.00 -0.02
N VAL A 128 -0.42 5.20 -1.08
CA VAL A 128 -0.25 3.75 -1.05
C VAL A 128 0.89 3.39 -2.00
N GLN A 129 1.76 2.48 -1.54
CA GLN A 129 2.83 1.90 -2.33
C GLN A 129 2.73 0.37 -2.39
N PHE A 130 3.38 -0.22 -3.38
CA PHE A 130 3.25 -1.63 -3.72
C PHE A 130 4.64 -2.25 -3.80
N LEU A 131 4.84 -3.30 -3.01
CA LEU A 131 6.10 -4.04 -2.98
C LEU A 131 5.81 -5.50 -3.34
N VAL A 132 6.74 -6.14 -4.03
CA VAL A 132 6.59 -7.54 -4.47
C VAL A 132 7.43 -8.46 -3.60
N TYR A 133 6.89 -9.64 -3.28
CA TYR A 133 7.68 -10.73 -2.71
C TYR A 133 8.25 -11.58 -3.85
N GLY A 134 9.56 -11.84 -3.83
CA GLY A 134 10.20 -12.80 -4.73
C GLY A 134 10.43 -12.29 -6.15
N GLY A 135 11.00 -11.10 -6.30
CA GLY A 135 11.47 -10.58 -7.59
C GLY A 135 12.91 -10.99 -7.89
N GLN A 136 13.13 -12.21 -8.41
CA GLN A 136 14.12 -12.56 -9.46
C GLN A 136 13.72 -13.88 -10.11
#